data_AF-A0A527ZEM1-F1
#
_entry.id   AF-A0A527ZEM1-F1
#
_cell.length_a   1.000
_cell.length_b   1.000
_cell.length_c   1.000
_cell.angle_alpha   90.00
_cell.angle_beta   90.00
_cell.angle_gamma   90.00
#
_symmetry.space_group_name_H-M   'P 1'
#
loop_
_entity.id
_entity.type
_entity.pdbx_description
1 polymer ?
#
loop_
_entity_poly.entity_id
_entity_poly.type
_entity_poly.pdbx_seq_one_letter_code
_entity_poly.pdbx_strand_id
1 'polypeptide(L)'
;YDTMQFIKPAVATLCIGQAASMGSLLLTAGERGMRFATPNARIMVHQPSGGFQGQASDIERHAQDIIKLKRRLNEVYVKHTGKSYDEIEKTLDRDHFMTADEAKDFGLIDKVI
;
A
#
# COMPACT_ATOMS: atom_id res chain seq x y z
N TYR A 1 -4.78 -8.93 2.89
CA TYR A 1 -5.75 -7.81 2.90
C TYR A 1 -7.14 -8.33 3.22
N ASP A 2 -7.81 -9.05 2.30
CA ASP A 2 -9.22 -9.45 2.46
C ASP A 2 -9.52 -10.19 3.77
N THR A 3 -8.69 -11.16 4.17
CA THR A 3 -8.88 -11.84 5.46
C THR A 3 -8.84 -10.88 6.64
N MET A 4 -7.94 -9.89 6.65
CA MET A 4 -7.87 -8.88 7.71
C MET A 4 -9.15 -8.05 7.77
N GLN A 5 -9.81 -7.81 6.63
CA GLN A 5 -11.06 -7.06 6.55
C GLN A 5 -12.31 -7.92 6.82
N PHE A 6 -12.21 -9.24 6.61
CA PHE A 6 -13.33 -10.17 6.71
C PHE A 6 -13.56 -10.67 8.14
N ILE A 7 -12.48 -10.92 8.88
CA ILE A 7 -12.58 -11.48 10.22
C ILE A 7 -13.15 -10.44 11.20
N LYS A 8 -13.85 -10.92 12.24
CA LYS A 8 -14.43 -10.06 13.28
C LYS A 8 -13.39 -9.36 14.17
N PRO A 9 -12.27 -9.98 14.58
CA PRO A 9 -11.28 -9.33 15.42
C PRO A 9 -10.62 -8.15 14.72
N ALA A 10 -10.43 -7.04 15.43
CA ALA A 10 -9.60 -5.94 14.97
C ALA A 10 -8.15 -6.42 14.77
N VAL A 11 -7.54 -6.04 13.64
CA VAL A 11 -6.18 -6.44 13.28
C VAL A 11 -5.23 -5.29 13.54
N ALA A 12 -4.42 -5.40 14.59
CA ALA A 12 -3.29 -4.51 14.81
C ALA A 12 -2.16 -4.82 13.84
N THR A 13 -1.46 -3.79 13.36
CA THR A 13 -0.28 -3.95 12.49
C THR A 13 0.90 -3.18 13.07
N LEU A 14 2.09 -3.77 12.98
CA LEU A 14 3.33 -3.18 13.49
C LEU A 14 4.43 -3.36 12.46
N CYS A 15 5.01 -2.26 12.00
CA CYS A 15 6.22 -2.25 11.20
C CYS A 15 7.46 -2.26 12.09
N ILE A 16 8.29 -3.30 11.95
CA ILE A 16 9.62 -3.38 12.57
C ILE A 16 10.64 -3.52 11.44
N GLY A 17 11.54 -2.54 11.29
CA GLY A 17 12.50 -2.52 10.20
C GLY A 17 11.93 -1.96 8.90
N GLN A 18 11.14 -2.74 8.15
CA GLN A 18 10.60 -2.29 6.86
C GLN A 18 9.22 -2.86 6.53
N ALA A 19 8.36 -2.01 5.97
CA ALA A 19 7.15 -2.41 5.25
C ALA A 19 7.16 -1.77 3.86
N ALA A 20 7.29 -2.59 2.82
CA ALA A 20 7.49 -2.10 1.46
C ALA A 20 6.58 -2.80 0.46
N SER A 21 6.09 -2.05 -0.53
CA SER A 21 5.20 -2.56 -1.58
C SER A 21 3.95 -3.21 -0.98
N MET A 22 3.69 -4.49 -1.23
CA MET A 22 2.58 -5.19 -0.59
C MET A 22 2.68 -5.23 0.94
N GLY A 23 3.89 -5.14 1.51
CA GLY A 23 4.09 -5.01 2.95
C GLY A 23 3.51 -3.71 3.52
N SER A 24 3.71 -2.57 2.84
CA SER A 24 3.11 -1.29 3.26
C SER A 24 1.59 -1.29 3.07
N LEU A 25 1.07 -2.00 2.07
CA LEU A 25 -0.38 -2.16 1.88
C LEU A 25 -0.99 -2.95 3.05
N LEU A 26 -0.35 -4.03 3.48
CA LEU A 26 -0.83 -4.80 4.64
C LEU A 26 -0.69 -4.01 5.94
N LEU A 27 0.40 -3.25 6.11
CA LEU A 27 0.58 -2.34 7.24
C LEU A 27 -0.57 -1.33 7.32
N THR A 28 -0.85 -0.60 6.23
CA THR A 28 -1.91 0.41 6.25
C THR A 28 -3.32 -0.16 6.41
N ALA A 29 -3.50 -1.46 6.15
CA ALA A 29 -4.80 -2.14 6.20
C ALA A 29 -5.21 -2.62 7.60
N GLY A 30 -4.38 -2.41 8.62
CA GLY A 30 -4.76 -2.64 10.01
C GLY A 30 -5.93 -1.76 10.45
N GLU A 31 -6.56 -2.13 11.56
CA GLU A 31 -7.65 -1.34 12.15
C GLU A 31 -7.19 0.10 12.43
N ARG A 32 -8.04 1.09 12.16
CA ARG A 32 -7.70 2.50 12.35
C ARG A 32 -7.43 2.77 13.84
N GLY A 33 -6.32 3.44 14.12
CA GLY A 33 -5.80 3.65 15.48
C GLY A 33 -4.93 2.50 16.00
N MET A 34 -4.77 1.41 15.24
CA MET A 34 -3.99 0.22 15.61
C MET A 34 -2.88 -0.11 14.59
N ARG A 35 -2.40 0.89 13.85
CA ARG A 35 -1.29 0.76 12.88
C ARG A 35 -0.04 1.45 13.43
N PHE A 36 1.03 0.69 13.60
CA PHE A 36 2.22 1.13 14.33
C PHE A 36 3.50 0.96 13.52
N ALA A 37 4.52 1.73 13.86
CA ALA A 37 5.89 1.49 13.41
C ALA A 37 6.90 1.82 14.52
N THR A 38 8.04 1.13 14.52
CA THR A 38 9.18 1.54 15.36
C THR A 38 9.87 2.77 14.78
N PRO A 39 10.65 3.56 15.57
CA PRO A 39 11.11 4.89 15.14
C PRO A 39 12.06 4.86 13.93
N ASN A 40 12.79 3.76 13.76
CA ASN A 40 13.73 3.57 12.66
C ASN A 40 13.14 2.73 11.51
N ALA A 41 11.84 2.44 11.55
CA ALA A 41 11.19 1.72 10.47
C ALA A 41 11.15 2.57 9.19
N ARG A 42 11.32 1.91 8.04
CA ARG A 42 11.14 2.54 6.72
C ARG A 42 9.93 1.97 6.00
N ILE A 43 9.12 2.85 5.44
CA ILE A 43 7.94 2.46 4.66
C ILE A 43 8.21 2.84 3.21
N MET A 44 7.91 1.94 2.26
CA MET A 44 8.04 2.23 0.83
C MET A 44 6.77 1.85 0.09
N VAL A 45 6.22 2.78 -0.67
CA VAL A 45 5.06 2.55 -1.54
C VAL A 45 5.46 2.73 -3.00
N HIS A 46 4.88 1.92 -3.88
CA HIS A 46 5.02 2.05 -5.33
C HIS A 46 3.87 1.35 -6.07
N GLN A 47 3.76 1.61 -7.36
CA GLN A 47 2.84 0.92 -8.25
C GLN A 47 3.26 -0.55 -8.46
N PRO A 48 2.32 -1.46 -8.79
CA PRO A 48 2.67 -2.83 -9.14
C PRO A 48 3.58 -2.86 -10.37
N SER A 49 4.52 -3.80 -10.38
CA SER A 49 5.38 -4.09 -11.53
C SER A 49 4.99 -5.42 -12.16
N GLY A 50 5.16 -5.54 -13.47
CA GLY A 50 4.91 -6.77 -14.22
C GLY A 50 5.71 -6.81 -15.51
N GLY A 51 5.86 -8.01 -16.07
CA GLY A 51 6.54 -8.25 -17.34
C GLY A 51 5.87 -9.42 -18.04
N PHE A 52 5.60 -9.25 -19.33
CA PHE A 52 4.86 -10.22 -20.13
C PHE A 52 5.50 -10.34 -21.51
N GLN A 53 5.44 -11.53 -22.09
CA GLN A 53 5.88 -11.83 -23.46
C GLN A 53 4.91 -12.84 -24.07
N GLY A 54 4.68 -12.76 -25.39
CA GLY A 54 3.75 -13.66 -26.07
C GLY A 54 3.10 -13.03 -27.28
N GLN A 55 1.94 -13.55 -27.66
CA GLN A 55 1.14 -12.99 -28.74
C GLN A 55 0.67 -11.57 -28.39
N ALA A 56 0.50 -10.72 -29.41
CA ALA A 56 0.05 -9.34 -29.22
C ALA A 56 -1.24 -9.25 -28.38
N SER A 57 -2.20 -10.16 -28.61
CA SER A 57 -3.45 -10.24 -27.84
C SER A 57 -3.25 -10.56 -26.37
N ASP A 58 -2.24 -11.36 -26.02
CA ASP A 58 -1.98 -11.73 -24.63
C ASP A 58 -1.23 -10.61 -23.90
N ILE A 59 -0.29 -9.96 -24.58
CA ILE A 59 0.37 -8.75 -24.08
C ILE A 59 -0.68 -7.67 -23.77
N GLU A 60 -1.62 -7.42 -24.69
CA GLU A 60 -2.70 -6.46 -24.47
C GLU A 60 -3.57 -6.83 -23.26
N ARG A 61 -3.99 -8.09 -23.13
CA ARG A 61 -4.81 -8.56 -21.98
C ARG A 61 -4.08 -8.35 -20.66
N HIS A 62 -2.80 -8.70 -20.59
CA HIS A 62 -2.00 -8.51 -19.38
C HIS A 62 -1.74 -7.04 -19.06
N ALA A 63 -1.52 -6.20 -20.07
CA ALA A 63 -1.40 -4.76 -19.89
C ALA A 63 -2.69 -4.15 -19.33
N GLN A 64 -3.86 -4.56 -19.84
CA GLN A 64 -5.15 -4.11 -19.30
C GLN A 64 -5.37 -4.58 -17.86
N ASP A 65 -4.98 -5.82 -17.53
CA ASP A 65 -5.13 -6.36 -16.17
C ASP A 65 -4.24 -5.64 -15.15
N ILE A 66 -2.96 -5.38 -15.46
CA ILE A 66 -2.07 -4.66 -14.53
C ILE A 66 -2.52 -3.22 -14.29
N ILE A 67 -3.14 -2.56 -15.29
CA ILE A 67 -3.76 -1.24 -15.12
C ILE A 67 -4.94 -1.31 -14.13
N LYS A 68 -5.81 -2.32 -14.26
CA LYS A 68 -6.92 -2.55 -13.31
C LYS A 68 -6.39 -2.86 -11.91
N LEU A 69 -5.33 -3.67 -11.81
CA LEU A 69 -4.68 -3.98 -10.54
C LEU A 69 -4.10 -2.72 -9.89
N LYS A 70 -3.34 -1.91 -10.64
CA LYS A 70 -2.80 -0.62 -10.17
C LYS A 70 -3.90 0.24 -9.57
N ARG A 71 -5.01 0.43 -10.29
CA ARG A 71 -6.14 1.21 -9.81
C ARG A 71 -6.73 0.64 -8.52
N ARG A 72 -6.96 -0.67 -8.46
CA ARG A 72 -7.50 -1.34 -7.26
C ARG A 72 -6.60 -1.17 -6.04
N LEU A 73 -5.28 -1.29 -6.21
CA LEU A 73 -4.33 -1.08 -5.11
C LEU A 73 -4.31 0.39 -4.65
N ASN A 74 -4.36 1.35 -5.57
CA ASN A 74 -4.46 2.76 -5.22
C ASN A 74 -5.74 3.06 -4.42
N GLU A 75 -6.89 2.50 -4.83
CA GLU A 75 -8.16 2.65 -4.11
C GLU A 75 -8.11 2.07 -2.68
N VAL A 76 -7.33 1.00 -2.46
CA VAL A 76 -7.06 0.47 -1.10
C VAL A 76 -6.26 1.48 -0.27
N TYR A 77 -5.21 2.08 -0.82
CA TYR A 77 -4.46 3.12 -0.12
C TYR A 77 -5.34 4.35 0.17
N VAL A 78 -6.16 4.80 -0.78
CA VAL A 78 -7.13 5.90 -0.58
C VAL A 78 -8.05 5.59 0.61
N LYS A 79 -8.65 4.39 0.64
CA LYS A 79 -9.55 3.96 1.73
C LYS A 79 -8.89 4.08 3.10
N HIS A 80 -7.64 3.62 3.23
CA HIS A 80 -6.98 3.50 4.54
C HIS A 80 -6.24 4.76 4.99
N THR A 81 -5.68 5.52 4.05
CA THR A 81 -4.94 6.77 4.36
C THR A 81 -5.86 7.99 4.45
N GLY A 82 -7.02 7.97 3.78
CA GLY A 82 -7.89 9.14 3.65
C GLY A 82 -7.38 10.20 2.66
N LYS A 83 -6.29 9.93 1.93
CA LYS A 83 -5.76 10.79 0.88
C LYS A 83 -6.62 10.72 -0.39
N SER A 84 -6.53 11.76 -1.22
CA SER A 84 -7.19 11.75 -2.53
C SER A 84 -6.55 10.71 -3.46
N TYR A 85 -7.31 10.24 -4.46
CA TYR A 85 -6.78 9.31 -5.47
C TYR A 85 -5.57 9.90 -6.19
N ASP A 86 -5.64 11.17 -6.59
CA ASP A 86 -4.56 11.86 -7.31
C ASP A 86 -3.27 11.94 -6.48
N GLU A 87 -3.39 12.19 -5.17
CA GLU A 87 -2.24 12.21 -4.25
C GLU A 87 -1.62 10.81 -4.12
N ILE A 88 -2.44 9.76 -3.97
CA ILE A 88 -1.97 8.37 -3.95
C ILE A 88 -1.30 8.00 -5.29
N GLU A 89 -1.95 8.27 -6.42
CA GLU A 89 -1.44 7.92 -7.74
C GLU A 89 -0.09 8.59 -8.01
N LYS A 90 0.01 9.90 -7.71
CA LYS A 90 1.27 10.64 -7.85
C LYS A 90 2.36 10.10 -6.93
N THR A 91 2.02 9.75 -5.69
CA THR A 91 3.00 9.24 -4.71
C THR A 91 3.50 7.85 -5.10
N LEU A 92 2.62 6.96 -5.57
CA LEU A 92 2.96 5.58 -5.91
C LEU A 92 3.56 5.42 -7.32
N ASP A 93 3.60 6.47 -8.16
CA ASP A 93 4.12 6.33 -9.52
C ASP A 93 5.59 5.90 -9.57
N ARG A 94 6.38 6.22 -8.55
CA ARG A 94 7.75 5.72 -8.39
C ARG A 94 7.93 5.23 -6.96
N ASP A 95 9.05 4.57 -6.71
CA ASP A 95 9.43 4.19 -5.36
C ASP A 95 9.47 5.43 -4.48
N HIS A 96 8.57 5.48 -3.50
CA HIS A 96 8.46 6.57 -2.54
C HIS A 96 8.75 6.04 -1.14
N PHE A 97 9.84 6.52 -0.56
CA PHE A 97 10.33 6.09 0.74
C PHE A 97 9.93 7.11 1.81
N MET A 98 9.48 6.61 2.94
CA MET A 98 9.05 7.39 4.10
C MET A 98 9.72 6.84 5.36
N THR A 99 10.14 7.75 6.22
CA THR A 99 10.41 7.50 7.64
C THR A 99 9.11 7.11 8.36
N ALA A 100 9.23 6.63 9.60
CA ALA A 100 8.06 6.31 10.42
C ALA A 100 7.14 7.54 10.65
N ASP A 101 7.72 8.73 10.86
CA ASP A 101 6.93 9.96 11.04
C ASP A 101 6.26 10.43 9.75
N GLU A 102 6.97 10.40 8.62
CA GLU A 102 6.35 10.72 7.32
C GLU A 102 5.22 9.74 6.98
N ALA A 103 5.38 8.45 7.29
CA ALA A 103 4.34 7.46 7.08
C ALA A 103 3.11 7.69 7.98
N LYS A 104 3.31 8.18 9.21
CA LYS A 104 2.24 8.61 10.11
C LYS A 104 1.50 9.82 9.54
N ASP A 105 2.23 10.84 9.12
CA ASP A 105 1.67 12.08 8.58
C ASP A 105 0.96 11.84 7.23
N PHE A 106 1.42 10.87 6.45
CA PHE A 106 0.76 10.41 5.22
C PHE A 106 -0.50 9.57 5.50
N GLY A 107 -0.64 9.00 6.70
CA GLY A 107 -1.79 8.20 7.12
C GLY A 107 -1.64 6.69 6.87
N LEU A 108 -0.43 6.19 6.60
CA LEU A 108 -0.14 4.75 6.47
C LEU A 108 -0.12 4.04 7.83
N ILE A 109 0.25 4.76 8.89
CA ILE A 109 0.22 4.30 10.27
C ILE A 109 -0.44 5.36 11.15
N ASP A 110 -0.84 4.98 12.36
CA ASP A 110 -1.45 5.88 13.34
C ASP A 110 -0.43 6.39 14.37
N LYS A 111 0.58 5.58 14.71
CA LYS A 111 1.54 5.94 15.77
C LYS A 111 2.92 5.33 15.55
N VAL A 112 3.94 6.15 15.82
CA VAL A 112 5.32 5.69 16.03
C VAL A 112 5.47 5.34 17.50
N ILE A 113 5.92 4.12 17.80
CA ILE A 113 6.07 3.59 19.17
C ILE A 113 7.52 3.30 19.53
#